data_AF-A0A8T3NRV8-F1
#
_entry.id   AF-A0A8T3NRV8-F1
#
_cell.length_a   1.000
_cell.length_b   1.000
_cell.length_c   1.000
_cell.angle_alpha   90.00
_cell.angle_beta   90.00
_cell.angle_gamma   90.00
#
_symmetry.space_group_name_H-M   'P 1'
#
loop_
_entity.id
_entity.type
_entity.pdbx_description
1 polymer ?
#
loop_
_entity_poly.entity_id
_entity_poly.type
_entity_poly.pdbx_seq_one_letter_code
_entity_poly.pdbx_strand_id
1 'polypeptide(L)' 'MLDDTRLEAEIASGFQTQTGIAVSGVGCPAGVPLQMGAESQCTLTTQEGETVTIDVTQQDEQGNVRWMVRG' A
#
# COMPACT_ATOMS: atom_id res chain seq x y z
N MET A 1 5.26 14.53 3.81
CA MET A 1 5.58 13.25 3.15
C MET A 1 4.43 12.29 3.41
N LEU A 2 4.23 11.31 2.54
CA LEU A 2 3.19 10.30 2.71
C LEU A 2 3.40 9.54 4.03
N ASP A 3 2.31 9.33 4.77
CA ASP A 3 2.31 8.55 6.01
C ASP A 3 2.24 7.06 5.64
N ASP A 4 3.40 6.42 5.67
CA ASP A 4 3.60 5.01 5.32
C ASP A 4 2.86 4.08 6.28
N THR A 5 2.86 4.36 7.58
CA THR A 5 2.18 3.51 8.57
C THR A 5 0.67 3.49 8.37
N ARG A 6 0.05 4.66 8.11
CA ARG A 6 -1.39 4.72 7.79
C ARG A 6 -1.70 3.97 6.50
N LEU A 7 -0.87 4.17 5.48
CA LEU A 7 -1.03 3.52 4.18
C LEU A 7 -0.92 1.99 4.28
N GLU A 8 0.07 1.49 5.01
CA GLU A 8 0.27 0.05 5.27
C GLU A 8 -0.97 -0.58 5.91
N ALA A 9 -1.56 0.09 6.90
CA ALA A 9 -2.77 -0.37 7.57
C ALA A 9 -4.00 -0.37 6.62
N GLU A 10 -4.16 0.68 5.82
CA GLU A 10 -5.23 0.78 4.82
C GLU A 10 -5.11 -0.32 3.75
N ILE A 11 -3.89 -0.54 3.24
CA ILE A 11 -3.59 -1.60 2.27
C ILE A 11 -3.84 -2.98 2.88
N ALA A 12 -3.35 -3.26 4.08
CA ALA A 12 -3.53 -4.55 4.74
C ALA A 12 -5.02 -4.87 4.94
N SER A 13 -5.78 -3.92 5.50
CA SER A 13 -7.21 -4.08 5.74
C SER A 13 -8.00 -4.19 4.44
N GLY A 14 -7.69 -3.34 3.46
CA GLY A 14 -8.35 -3.35 2.16
C GLY A 14 -8.08 -4.63 1.37
N PHE A 15 -6.84 -5.14 1.40
CA PHE A 15 -6.47 -6.41 0.76
C PHE A 15 -7.23 -7.57 1.38
N GLN A 16 -7.19 -7.70 2.72
CA GLN A 16 -7.92 -8.76 3.43
C GLN A 16 -9.42 -8.69 3.18
N THR A 17 -10.01 -7.49 3.11
CA THR A 17 -11.44 -7.32 2.83
C THR A 17 -11.80 -7.77 1.40
N GLN A 18 -10.92 -7.54 0.43
CA GLN A 18 -11.15 -7.89 -0.97
C GLN A 18 -10.90 -9.37 -1.27
N THR A 19 -9.87 -9.97 -0.68
CA THR A 19 -9.41 -11.32 -1.03
C THR A 19 -9.77 -12.37 0.03
N GLY A 20 -10.06 -11.95 1.26
CA GLY A 20 -10.20 -12.84 2.42
C GLY A 20 -8.87 -13.36 2.99
N ILE A 21 -7.74 -12.99 2.40
CA ILE A 21 -6.41 -13.49 2.79
C ILE A 21 -5.85 -12.66 3.94
N ALA A 22 -5.40 -13.33 4.99
CA ALA A 22 -4.76 -12.67 6.12
C ALA A 22 -3.36 -12.17 5.75
N VAL A 23 -3.05 -10.95 6.16
CA VAL A 23 -1.78 -10.26 5.90
C VAL A 23 -0.87 -10.43 7.12
N SER A 24 0.40 -10.80 6.89
CA SER A 24 1.42 -10.87 7.95
C SER A 24 2.17 -9.55 8.12
N GLY A 25 2.33 -8.78 7.04
CA GLY A 25 2.90 -7.44 7.08
C GLY A 25 2.75 -6.70 5.75
N VAL A 26 2.86 -5.38 5.80
CA VAL A 26 2.99 -4.51 4.63
C VAL A 26 4.18 -3.60 4.89
N GLY A 27 5.01 -3.42 3.88
CA GLY A 27 6.13 -2.47 3.89
C GLY A 27 5.97 -1.49 2.75
N CYS A 28 5.80 -0.22 3.08
CA CYS A 28 5.76 0.88 2.12
C CYS A 28 7.05 1.71 2.21
N PRO A 29 7.54 2.27 1.10
CA PRO A 29 8.70 3.15 1.13
C PRO A 29 8.38 4.42 1.91
N ALA A 30 9.20 4.73 2.90
CA ALA A 30 9.10 5.98 3.64
C ALA A 30 9.58 7.17 2.78
N GLY A 31 9.07 8.37 3.10
CA GLY A 31 9.55 9.60 2.48
C GLY A 31 9.04 9.85 1.05
N VAL A 32 7.98 9.16 0.61
CA VAL A 32 7.33 9.45 -0.67
C VAL A 32 6.80 10.90 -0.64
N PRO A 33 7.20 11.74 -1.61
CA PRO A 33 6.71 13.12 -1.66
C PRO A 33 5.20 13.15 -1.88
N LEU A 34 4.52 14.06 -1.18
CA LEU A 34 3.09 14.32 -1.38
C LEU A 34 2.92 15.12 -2.66
N GLN A 35 3.04 14.46 -3.81
CA GLN A 35 2.92 15.07 -5.12
C GLN A 35 1.89 14.29 -5.92
N MET A 36 0.91 14.99 -6.48
CA MET A 36 -0.07 14.39 -7.36
C MET A 36 0.62 13.63 -8.51
N GLY A 37 0.22 12.39 -8.73
CA GLY A 37 0.79 11.50 -9.74
C GLY A 37 2.11 10.83 -9.32
N ALA A 38 2.63 11.05 -8.10
CA ALA A 38 3.78 10.31 -7.62
C ALA A 38 3.42 8.83 -7.46
N GLU A 39 4.22 7.96 -8.05
CA GLU A 39 4.09 6.51 -7.94
C GLU A 39 5.07 5.98 -6.90
N SER A 40 4.59 5.04 -6.10
CA SER A 40 5.35 4.32 -5.10
C SER A 40 4.89 2.87 -5.07
N GLN A 41 5.71 1.98 -4.54
CA GLN A 41 5.45 0.55 -4.54
C GLN A 41 5.53 0.02 -3.13
N CYS A 42 4.43 -0.53 -2.62
CA CYS A 42 4.39 -1.23 -1.34
C CYS A 42 4.51 -2.73 -1.58
N THR A 43 5.06 -3.43 -0.59
CA THR A 43 5.18 -4.89 -0.59
C THR A 43 4.34 -5.45 0.54
N LEU A 44 3.42 -6.34 0.22
CA LEU A 44 2.56 -7.03 1.18
C LEU A 44 3.03 -8.48 1.32
N THR A 45 3.08 -9.01 2.53
CA THR A 45 3.33 -10.42 2.79
C THR A 45 2.08 -11.05 3.40
N THR A 46 1.60 -12.16 2.85
CA THR A 46 0.47 -12.90 3.40
C THR A 46 0.90 -13.76 4.58
N GLN A 47 -0.05 -14.27 5.38
CA GLN A 47 0.26 -15.25 6.41
C GLN A 47 0.81 -16.57 5.86
N GLU A 48 0.54 -16.87 4.59
CA GLU A 48 1.06 -18.06 3.90
C GLU A 48 2.51 -17.85 3.40
N GLY A 49 3.06 -16.64 3.57
CA GLY A 49 4.42 -16.28 3.14
C GLY A 49 4.51 -15.81 1.68
N GLU A 50 3.39 -15.63 1.00
CA GLU A 50 3.36 -15.07 -0.35
C GLU A 50 3.62 -13.56 -0.31
N THR A 51 4.41 -13.07 -1.25
CA THR A 51 4.72 -11.64 -1.38
C THR A 51 3.96 -11.06 -2.55
N VAL A 52 3.16 -10.04 -2.28
CA VAL A 52 2.32 -9.33 -3.24
C VAL A 52 2.83 -7.90 -3.41
N THR A 53 2.95 -7.48 -4.66
CA THR A 53 3.39 -6.13 -5.01
C THR A 53 2.18 -5.21 -5.18
N ILE A 54 2.22 -4.03 -4.57
CA ILE A 54 1.11 -3.07 -4.61
C ILE A 54 1.62 -1.74 -5.16
N ASP A 55 1.06 -1.32 -6.28
CA ASP A 55 1.31 -0.01 -6.85
C ASP A 55 0.45 1.03 -6.13
N VAL A 56 1.06 2.13 -5.71
CA VAL A 56 0.40 3.24 -5.01
C VAL A 56 0.67 4.53 -5.77
N THR A 57 -0.39 5.18 -6.23
CA THR A 57 -0.36 6.46 -6.93
C THR A 57 -0.97 7.54 -6.05
N GLN A 58 -0.17 8.54 -5.70
CA GLN A 58 -0.66 9.72 -5.00
C GLN A 58 -1.65 10.51 -5.85
N GLN A 59 -2.84 10.80 -5.31
CA GLN A 59 -3.87 11.54 -6.02
C GLN A 59 -3.80 13.04 -5.71
N ASP A 60 -3.24 13.43 -4.56
CA ASP A 60 -3.15 14.84 -4.18
C ASP A 60 -2.01 15.14 -3.19
N GLU A 61 -1.87 16.40 -2.80
CA GLU A 61 -0.88 16.84 -1.81
C GLU A 61 -1.34 16.64 -0.35
N GLN A 62 -2.52 16.08 -0.14
CA GLN A 62 -3.12 15.84 1.18
C GLN A 62 -2.86 14.41 1.69
N GLY A 63 -2.29 13.54 0.84
CA GLY A 63 -1.98 12.15 1.19
C GLY A 63 -3.10 11.18 0.83
N ASN A 64 -4.00 11.55 -0.08
CA ASN A 64 -4.99 10.64 -0.63
C ASN A 64 -4.36 9.83 -1.75
N VAL A 65 -4.19 8.54 -1.54
CA VAL A 65 -3.60 7.64 -2.54
C VAL A 65 -4.65 6.76 -3.18
N ARG A 66 -4.33 6.29 -4.40
CA ARG A 66 -5.00 5.16 -5.05
C ARG A 66 -4.01 4.02 -5.12
N TRP A 67 -4.42 2.82 -4.77
CA TRP A 67 -3.55 1.66 -4.84
C TRP A 67 -4.20 0.49 -5.59
N MET A 68 -3.36 -0.36 -6.19
CA MET A 68 -3.76 -1.56 -6.93
C MET A 68 -2.79 -2.69 -6.65
N VAL A 69 -3.34 -3.89 -6.51
CA VAL A 69 -2.57 -5.13 -6.42
C VAL A 69 -2.07 -5.51 -7.81
N ARG A 70 -0.75 -5.67 -7.98
CA ARG A 70 -0.19 -6.36 -9.14
C ARG A 70 -0.21 -7.86 -8.87
N GLY A 71 -1.07 -8.57 -9.59
CA GLY A 71 -1.07 -10.03 -9.69
C GLY A 71 -0.13 -10.53 -10.76
#